data_AF-A0A2D5EFJ5-F1
#
_entry.id   AF-A0A2D5EFJ5-F1
#
_cell.length_a   1.000
_cell.length_b   1.000
_cell.length_c   1.000
_cell.angle_alpha   90.00
_cell.angle_beta   90.00
_cell.angle_gamma   90.00
#
_symmetry.space_group_name_H-M   'P 1'
#
loop_
_entity.id
_entity.type
_entity.pdbx_description
1 polymer ?
#
loop_
_entity_poly.entity_id
_entity_poly.type
_entity_poly.pdbx_seq_one_letter_code
_entity_poly.pdbx_strand_id
1 'polypeptide(L)'
;MVGQRIIRVAVNGYGVIGKRVAQAVAVQKDMAVAGVADVAQDWRVRAALSRGYALYGATEEHAVAMGAAGLDVSGSLDDLLGAADIVVDCTPKHLASK
;
A
#
# COMPACT_ATOMS: atom_id res chain seq x y z
N MET A 1 21.00 -24.55 -2.82
CA MET A 1 20.50 -23.39 -2.05
C MET A 1 19.19 -22.97 -2.68
N VAL A 2 18.06 -23.17 -1.99
CA VAL A 2 16.79 -22.59 -2.43
C VAL A 2 16.90 -21.10 -2.13
N GLY A 3 16.96 -20.25 -3.16
CA GLY A 3 16.94 -18.80 -2.95
C GLY A 3 15.70 -18.45 -2.14
N GLN A 4 15.86 -17.72 -1.03
CA GLN A 4 14.70 -17.26 -0.27
C GLN A 4 13.85 -16.40 -1.20
N ARG A 5 12.62 -16.85 -1.47
CA ARG A 5 11.63 -16.06 -2.18
C ARG A 5 11.18 -14.95 -1.23
N ILE A 6 11.42 -13.70 -1.60
CA ILE A 6 10.87 -12.54 -0.89
C ILE A 6 9.36 -12.49 -1.11
N ILE A 7 8.61 -12.38 -0.02
CA ILE A 7 7.14 -12.22 -0.07
C ILE A 7 6.81 -10.75 -0.28
N ARG A 8 6.10 -10.44 -1.35
CA ARG A 8 5.62 -9.09 -1.68
C ARG A 8 4.31 -8.83 -0.97
N VAL A 9 4.30 -7.88 -0.03
CA VAL A 9 3.15 -7.56 0.81
C VAL A 9 2.52 -6.26 0.37
N ALA A 10 1.25 -6.30 -0.03
CA ALA A 10 0.41 -5.13 -0.20
C ALA A 10 -0.19 -4.71 1.14
N VAL A 11 -0.24 -3.42 1.43
CA VAL A 11 -0.93 -2.88 2.61
C VAL A 11 -2.12 -2.05 2.16
N ASN A 12 -3.33 -2.55 2.38
CA ASN A 12 -4.57 -1.86 2.01
C ASN A 12 -5.06 -0.98 3.17
N GLY A 13 -5.00 0.33 3.01
CA GLY A 13 -5.32 1.33 4.05
C GLY A 13 -4.07 1.78 4.81
N TYR A 14 -3.48 2.92 4.42
CA TYR A 14 -2.30 3.52 5.07
C TYR A 14 -2.65 4.39 6.30
N GLY A 15 -3.57 3.88 7.12
CA GLY A 15 -3.99 4.51 8.37
C GLY A 15 -3.00 4.30 9.52
N VAL A 16 -3.53 4.32 10.75
CA VAL A 16 -2.72 4.13 11.97
C VAL A 16 -2.04 2.75 12.01
N ILE A 17 -2.76 1.69 11.63
CA ILE A 17 -2.23 0.33 11.59
C ILE A 17 -1.40 0.09 10.33
N GLY A 18 -1.93 0.44 9.14
CA GLY A 18 -1.24 0.19 7.88
C GLY A 18 0.17 0.75 7.81
N LYS A 19 0.40 1.99 8.28
CA LYS A 19 1.75 2.56 8.29
C LYS A 19 2.73 1.81 9.19
N ARG A 20 2.25 1.21 10.27
CA ARG A 20 3.07 0.39 11.18
C ARG A 20 3.37 -0.96 10.55
N VAL A 21 2.39 -1.57 9.90
CA VAL A 21 2.56 -2.82 9.14
C VAL A 21 3.57 -2.62 8.02
N ALA A 22 3.43 -1.57 7.18
CA ALA A 22 4.37 -1.29 6.10
C ALA A 22 5.81 -1.13 6.60
N GLN A 23 6.01 -0.45 7.73
CA GLN A 23 7.32 -0.32 8.35
C GLN A 23 7.85 -1.65 8.89
N ALA A 24 7.00 -2.45 9.53
CA ALA A 24 7.38 -3.76 10.04
C ALA A 24 7.79 -4.70 8.90
N VAL A 25 7.04 -4.72 7.79
CA VAL A 25 7.38 -5.49 6.58
C VAL A 25 8.71 -5.03 6.00
N ALA A 26 8.94 -3.72 5.88
CA ALA A 26 10.15 -3.17 5.25
C ALA A 26 11.46 -3.51 5.99
N VAL A 27 11.41 -3.94 7.25
CA VAL A 27 12.60 -4.35 8.02
C VAL A 27 12.78 -5.87 8.10
N GLN A 28 11.88 -6.67 7.51
CA GLN A 28 12.04 -8.12 7.45
C GLN A 28 13.05 -8.51 6.36
N LYS A 29 13.74 -9.63 6.55
CA LYS A 29 14.76 -10.12 5.60
C LYS A 29 14.15 -10.93 4.44
N ASP A 30 12.93 -11.42 4.63
CA ASP A 30 12.20 -12.33 3.75
C ASP A 30 10.92 -11.70 3.16
N MET A 31 10.70 -10.40 3.39
CA MET A 31 9.53 -9.67 2.88
C MET A 31 9.93 -8.33 2.27
N ALA A 32 9.08 -7.83 1.36
CA ALA A 32 9.17 -6.50 0.80
C ALA A 32 7.78 -5.88 0.69
N VAL A 33 7.69 -4.57 0.86
CA VAL A 33 6.44 -3.83 0.62
C VAL A 33 6.23 -3.72 -0.89
N ALA A 34 5.16 -4.31 -1.41
CA ALA A 34 4.76 -4.17 -2.81
C ALA A 34 4.25 -2.75 -3.09
N GLY A 35 3.51 -2.20 -2.13
CA GLY A 35 2.93 -0.87 -2.19
C GLY A 35 1.90 -0.69 -1.09
N VAL A 36 1.36 0.52 -1.01
CA VAL A 36 0.31 0.89 -0.07
C VAL A 36 -0.87 1.48 -0.84
N ALA A 37 -2.09 1.10 -0.48
CA ALA A 37 -3.31 1.68 -1.03
C ALA A 37 -4.03 2.56 0.01
N ASP A 38 -4.61 3.68 -0.43
CA ASP A 38 -5.45 4.53 0.43
C ASP A 38 -6.52 5.28 -0.39
N VAL A 39 -7.43 5.96 0.30
CA VAL A 39 -8.36 6.94 -0.26
C VAL A 39 -7.90 8.39 0.00
N ALA A 40 -7.02 8.58 0.99
CA ALA A 40 -6.59 9.90 1.44
C ALA A 40 -5.56 10.56 0.50
N GLN A 41 -5.66 11.87 0.34
CA GLN A 41 -4.73 12.70 -0.45
C GLN A 41 -3.86 13.61 0.42
N ASP A 42 -3.92 13.41 1.74
CA ASP A 42 -3.35 14.29 2.73
C ASP A 42 -1.89 13.95 3.07
N TRP A 43 -1.40 14.52 4.17
CA TRP A 43 -0.03 14.32 4.66
C TRP A 43 0.32 12.84 4.93
N ARG A 44 -0.66 11.96 5.17
CA ARG A 44 -0.41 10.55 5.51
C ARG A 44 0.19 9.79 4.34
N VAL A 45 -0.36 9.96 3.15
CA VAL A 45 0.14 9.30 1.93
C VAL A 45 1.46 9.93 1.46
N ARG A 46 1.68 11.22 1.73
CA ARG A 46 3.00 11.86 1.52
C ARG A 46 4.10 11.23 2.38
N ALA A 47 3.77 10.79 3.60
CA ALA A 47 4.72 10.08 4.44
C ALA A 47 5.08 8.69 3.86
N ALA A 48 4.15 8.01 3.17
CA ALA A 48 4.44 6.77 2.47
C ALA A 48 5.42 7.00 1.30
N LEU A 49 5.16 8.03 0.50
CA LEU A 49 6.04 8.43 -0.62
C LEU A 49 7.44 8.81 -0.13
N SER A 50 7.56 9.57 0.96
CA SER A 50 8.87 9.93 1.55
C SER A 50 9.70 8.72 2.02
N ARG A 51 9.05 7.57 2.23
CA ARG A 51 9.69 6.31 2.59
C ARG A 51 10.00 5.43 1.38
N GLY A 52 9.65 5.89 0.18
CA GLY A 52 9.84 5.15 -1.07
C GLY A 52 8.80 4.05 -1.31
N TYR A 53 7.67 4.06 -0.60
CA TYR A 53 6.59 3.12 -0.89
C TYR A 53 5.81 3.58 -2.13
N ALA A 54 5.56 2.65 -3.05
CA ALA A 54 4.64 2.86 -4.16
C ALA A 54 3.22 3.12 -3.62
N LEU A 55 2.59 4.20 -4.08
CA LEU A 55 1.28 4.64 -3.63
C LEU A 55 0.22 4.26 -4.67
N TYR A 56 -0.85 3.62 -4.21
CA TYR A 56 -1.97 3.22 -5.04
C TYR A 56 -3.27 3.84 -4.51
N GLY A 57 -4.19 4.16 -5.42
CA GLY A 57 -5.55 4.53 -5.05
C GLY A 57 -6.34 3.29 -4.67
N ALA A 58 -7.16 3.36 -3.61
CA ALA A 58 -8.04 2.24 -3.23
C ALA A 58 -9.07 1.89 -4.32
N THR A 59 -9.35 2.84 -5.22
CA THR A 59 -10.06 2.64 -6.50
C THR A 59 -9.38 3.49 -7.58
N GLU A 60 -9.78 3.31 -8.84
CA GLU A 60 -9.31 4.13 -9.96
C GLU A 60 -9.61 5.62 -9.74
N GLU A 61 -10.80 5.96 -9.23
CA GLU A 61 -11.19 7.34 -8.95
C GLU A 61 -10.28 7.97 -7.88
N HIS A 62 -9.90 7.19 -6.85
CA HIS A 62 -8.95 7.66 -5.85
C HIS A 62 -7.56 7.87 -6.45
N ALA A 63 -7.10 6.99 -7.34
CA ALA A 63 -5.80 7.12 -8.02
C ALA A 63 -5.74 8.39 -8.87
N VAL A 64 -6.77 8.65 -9.69
CA VAL A 64 -6.90 9.87 -10.49
C VAL A 64 -6.89 11.12 -9.60
N ALA A 65 -7.67 11.09 -8.53
CA ALA A 65 -7.80 12.25 -7.65
C ALA A 65 -6.49 12.52 -6.87
N MET A 66 -5.75 11.48 -6.47
CA MET A 66 -4.40 11.62 -5.90
C MET A 66 -3.40 12.22 -6.90
N GLY A 67 -3.43 11.77 -8.16
CA GLY A 67 -2.61 12.35 -9.22
C GLY A 67 -2.90 13.82 -9.45
N ALA A 68 -4.18 14.22 -9.45
CA ALA A 68 -4.60 15.62 -9.53
C ALA A 68 -4.14 16.47 -8.32
N ALA A 69 -3.92 15.83 -7.16
CA ALA A 69 -3.34 16.46 -5.97
C ALA A 69 -1.79 16.53 -5.99
N GLY A 70 -1.15 16.13 -7.10
CA GLY A 70 0.30 16.16 -7.29
C GLY A 70 1.05 15.07 -6.51
N LEU A 71 0.39 13.95 -6.22
CA LEU A 71 1.02 12.77 -5.65
C LEU A 71 1.52 11.85 -6.77
N ASP A 72 2.67 11.22 -6.56
CA ASP A 72 3.21 10.21 -7.47
C ASP A 72 2.49 8.88 -7.22
N VAL A 73 1.51 8.57 -8.07
CA VAL A 73 0.62 7.41 -7.92
C VAL A 73 1.04 6.33 -8.92
N SER A 74 1.20 5.10 -8.41
CA SER A 74 1.65 3.93 -9.16
C SER A 74 0.51 3.11 -9.78
N GLY A 75 -0.75 3.43 -9.47
CA GLY A 75 -1.95 2.78 -10.03
C GLY A 75 -3.12 2.69 -9.05
N SER A 76 -4.03 1.76 -9.33
CA SER A 76 -5.18 1.39 -8.51
C SER A 76 -4.90 0.21 -7.57
N LEU A 77 -5.88 -0.14 -6.73
CA LEU A 77 -5.78 -1.34 -5.88
C LEU A 77 -5.59 -2.61 -6.71
N ASP A 78 -6.24 -2.72 -7.88
CA ASP A 78 -6.11 -3.91 -8.73
C ASP A 78 -4.68 -4.09 -9.24
N ASP A 79 -3.99 -3.00 -9.56
CA ASP A 79 -2.56 -3.02 -9.93
C ASP A 79 -1.69 -3.49 -8.76
N LEU A 80 -1.98 -3.01 -7.55
CA LEU A 80 -1.29 -3.45 -6.34
C LEU A 80 -1.52 -4.95 -6.05
N LEU A 81 -2.74 -5.45 -6.28
CA LEU A 81 -3.06 -6.87 -6.12
C LEU A 81 -2.29 -7.73 -7.12
N GLY A 82 -2.14 -7.29 -8.37
CA GLY A 82 -1.30 -7.96 -9.36
C GLY A 82 0.19 -7.98 -8.99
N ALA A 83 0.65 -6.99 -8.22
CA ALA A 83 2.03 -6.85 -7.77
C ALA A 83 2.35 -7.52 -6.42
N ALA A 84 1.38 -8.13 -5.74
CA ALA A 84 1.55 -8.68 -4.40
C ALA A 84 1.38 -10.21 -4.34
N ASP A 85 2.02 -10.84 -3.37
CA ASP A 85 1.80 -12.25 -3.01
C ASP A 85 0.74 -12.38 -1.91
N ILE A 86 0.63 -11.36 -1.03
CA ILE A 86 -0.35 -11.30 0.05
C ILE A 86 -0.77 -9.85 0.33
N VAL A 87 -2.00 -9.67 0.83
CA VAL A 87 -2.54 -8.38 1.25
C VAL A 87 -2.71 -8.38 2.77
N VAL A 88 -2.25 -7.32 3.43
CA VAL A 88 -2.63 -7.00 4.80
C VAL A 88 -3.67 -5.88 4.76
N ASP A 89 -4.93 -6.25 4.97
CA ASP A 89 -6.03 -5.29 5.03
C ASP A 89 -6.04 -4.56 6.38
N CYS A 90 -5.87 -3.25 6.31
CA CYS A 90 -5.86 -2.32 7.44
C CYS A 90 -6.99 -1.28 7.31
N THR A 91 -8.03 -1.59 6.54
CA THR A 91 -9.16 -0.69 6.33
C THR A 91 -10.05 -0.62 7.58
N PRO A 92 -10.90 0.41 7.70
CA PRO A 92 -11.88 0.49 8.79
C PRO A 92 -12.79 -0.74 8.85
N LYS A 93 -13.37 -0.97 10.04
CA LYS A 93 -14.34 -2.04 10.25
C LYS A 93 -15.44 -1.99 9.18
N HIS A 94 -15.89 -3.17 8.76
CA HIS A 94 -16.96 -3.39 7.78
C HIS A 94 -16.64 -3.00 6.33
N LEU A 95 -15.41 -2.55 6.02
CA LEU A 95 -15.04 -2.24 4.64
C LEU A 95 -14.64 -3.51 3.86
N ALA A 96 -13.81 -4.37 4.46
CA ALA A 96 -13.37 -5.62 3.83
C ALA A 96 -14.44 -6.73 3.85
N SER A 97 -15.32 -6.76 4.84
CA SER A 97 -16.41 -7.72 4.97
C SER A 97 -17.56 -7.12 5.77
N LYS A 98 -18.81 -7.34 5.33
CA LYS A 98 -20.01 -6.84 6.01
C LYS A 98 -20.16 -7.40 7.42
#